data_AF-A0A1E3VQT3-F1
#
_entry.id   AF-A0A1E3VQT3-F1
#
_cell.length_a   1.000
_cell.length_b   1.000
_cell.length_c   1.000
_cell.angle_alpha   90.00
_cell.angle_beta   90.00
_cell.angle_gamma   90.00
#
_symmetry.space_group_name_H-M   'P 1'
#
loop_
_entity.id
_entity.type
_entity.pdbx_description
1 polymer ?
#
loop_
_entity_poly.entity_id
_entity_poly.type
_entity_poly.pdbx_seq_one_letter_code
_entity_poly.pdbx_strand_id
1 'polypeptide(L)'
;MLETEFPSVNIIKGDGNLWWTGAVAKALDTLRSSFKPGDFFLLVNNDSILQPETVAILVRESVHNGRCGVAPLALDYESGDPLTTGFALRQHHVLLDFEHQYAAIIEPSMLFEAESLYGRCSLFPAEVLDFVDNYDAETFPQYYGDVDFCLRAREQEFRFFVTGATCIRVQHGADNTGSHFAFRQGAQTLAEVKANLFSIRSLDNVVITWRYTSRHHPHRAVTATLKTAWRSLRYWRPIYAVVGPHTPQKAATRAAPASQGASLVGKALGFLTRTLNVCVVRFYNASLRLQRRAFPR
;
A
#
# COMPACT_ATOMS: atom_id res chain seq x y z
N MET A 1 10.38 -13.71 -21.30
CA MET A 1 9.18 -12.86 -21.42
C MET A 1 9.48 -11.45 -20.94
N LEU A 2 9.66 -11.19 -19.63
CA LEU A 2 9.96 -9.82 -19.16
C LEU A 2 11.29 -9.25 -19.71
N GLU A 3 12.42 -9.94 -19.52
CA GLU A 3 13.73 -9.47 -19.99
C GLU A 3 13.79 -9.31 -21.52
N THR A 4 13.02 -10.13 -22.24
CA THR A 4 12.98 -10.14 -23.71
C THR A 4 12.09 -9.04 -24.28
N GLU A 5 10.99 -8.71 -23.60
CA GLU A 5 10.03 -7.69 -24.06
C GLU A 5 10.35 -6.29 -23.52
N PHE A 6 11.03 -6.21 -22.38
CA PHE A 6 11.38 -4.96 -21.70
C PHE A 6 12.87 -4.94 -21.36
N PRO A 7 13.76 -4.72 -22.35
CA PRO A 7 15.22 -4.81 -22.15
C PRO A 7 15.78 -3.74 -21.20
N SER A 8 15.01 -2.69 -20.89
CA SER A 8 15.35 -1.68 -19.88
C SER A 8 15.06 -2.10 -18.44
N VAL A 9 14.41 -3.25 -18.23
CA VAL A 9 14.04 -3.75 -16.90
C VAL A 9 15.18 -4.60 -16.34
N ASN A 10 15.65 -4.22 -15.14
CA ASN A 10 16.57 -5.03 -14.36
C ASN A 10 15.77 -5.88 -13.36
N ILE A 11 16.01 -7.19 -13.34
CA ILE A 11 15.34 -8.13 -12.44
C ILE A 11 16.26 -8.50 -11.28
N ILE A 12 15.84 -8.18 -10.05
CA ILE A 12 16.50 -8.62 -8.82
C ILE A 12 15.78 -9.89 -8.33
N LYS A 13 16.46 -11.04 -8.39
CA LYS A 13 15.86 -12.32 -7.99
C LYS A 13 15.80 -12.47 -6.47
N GLY A 14 14.63 -12.80 -5.95
CA GLY A 14 14.44 -13.21 -4.55
C GLY A 14 14.67 -14.71 -4.34
N ASP A 15 14.58 -15.15 -3.08
CA ASP A 15 14.65 -16.56 -2.68
C ASP A 15 13.26 -17.21 -2.49
N GLY A 16 12.18 -16.44 -2.74
CA GLY A 16 10.80 -16.84 -2.54
C GLY A 16 10.24 -16.61 -1.12
N ASN A 17 11.06 -16.15 -0.17
CA ASN A 17 10.69 -15.94 1.23
C ASN A 17 10.88 -14.50 1.70
N LEU A 18 11.20 -13.57 0.80
CA LEU A 18 11.43 -12.16 1.14
C LEU A 18 10.17 -11.44 1.62
N TRP A 19 8.99 -11.87 1.19
CA TRP A 19 7.73 -11.14 1.40
C TRP A 19 7.81 -9.70 0.86
N TRP A 20 6.79 -8.88 1.10
CA TRP A 20 6.75 -7.51 0.59
C TRP A 20 7.95 -6.68 1.06
N THR A 21 8.14 -6.58 2.37
CA THR A 21 9.12 -5.67 2.96
C THR A 21 10.55 -6.13 2.69
N GLY A 22 10.82 -7.43 2.74
CA GLY A 22 12.15 -7.94 2.40
C GLY A 22 12.49 -7.77 0.92
N ALA A 23 11.50 -7.84 0.02
CA ALA A 23 11.73 -7.60 -1.40
C ALA A 23 12.04 -6.12 -1.67
N VAL A 24 11.33 -5.20 -1.02
CA VAL A 24 11.63 -3.76 -1.08
C VAL A 24 13.01 -3.47 -0.50
N ALA A 25 13.31 -3.98 0.70
CA ALA A 25 14.60 -3.78 1.35
C ALA A 25 15.77 -4.22 0.46
N LYS A 26 15.67 -5.45 -0.08
CA LYS A 26 16.68 -6.00 -1.01
C LYS A 26 16.86 -5.14 -2.26
N ALA A 27 15.77 -4.64 -2.84
CA ALA A 27 15.84 -3.78 -4.01
C ALA A 27 16.54 -2.46 -3.69
N LEU A 28 16.20 -1.83 -2.57
CA LEU A 28 16.83 -0.58 -2.13
C LEU A 28 18.31 -0.77 -1.79
N ASP A 29 18.70 -1.85 -1.12
CA ASP A 29 20.11 -2.16 -0.86
C ASP A 29 20.91 -2.31 -2.17
N THR A 30 20.32 -2.97 -3.16
CA THR A 30 20.94 -3.16 -4.48
C THR A 30 21.13 -1.82 -5.21
N LEU A 31 20.17 -0.90 -5.06
CA LEU A 31 20.17 0.39 -5.76
C LEU A 31 20.89 1.50 -4.99
N ARG A 32 21.14 1.33 -3.69
CA ARG A 32 21.56 2.42 -2.79
C ARG A 32 22.79 3.16 -3.26
N SER A 33 23.85 2.42 -3.58
CA SER A 33 25.13 2.98 -4.07
C SER A 33 25.00 3.69 -5.42
N SER A 34 23.92 3.44 -6.14
CA SER A 34 23.69 4.01 -7.45
C SER A 34 22.95 5.35 -7.39
N PHE A 35 22.19 5.64 -6.32
CA PHE A 35 21.41 6.88 -6.18
C PHE A 35 22.31 8.13 -6.19
N LYS A 36 21.84 9.17 -6.85
CA LYS A 36 22.47 10.49 -6.89
C LYS A 36 21.63 11.50 -6.10
N PRO A 37 22.22 12.59 -5.59
CA PRO A 37 21.45 13.67 -4.98
C PRO A 37 20.32 14.14 -5.90
N GLY A 38 19.11 14.19 -5.36
CA GLY A 38 17.91 14.58 -6.10
C GLY A 38 17.13 13.43 -6.74
N ASP A 39 17.67 12.20 -6.75
CA ASP A 39 16.97 11.03 -7.25
C ASP A 39 15.73 10.66 -6.41
N PHE A 40 14.88 9.85 -7.01
CA PHE A 40 13.69 9.28 -6.38
C PHE A 40 13.65 7.78 -6.61
N PHE A 41 12.95 7.08 -5.73
CA PHE A 41 12.45 5.74 -5.98
C PHE A 41 10.93 5.73 -5.89
N LEU A 42 10.30 4.95 -6.77
CA LEU A 42 8.87 4.69 -6.77
C LEU A 42 8.64 3.22 -6.45
N LEU A 43 7.83 2.96 -5.42
CA LEU A 43 7.29 1.63 -5.15
C LEU A 43 5.98 1.47 -5.91
N VAL A 44 5.82 0.38 -6.64
CA VAL A 44 4.57 0.06 -7.35
C VAL A 44 4.24 -1.42 -7.19
N ASN A 45 3.01 -1.72 -6.79
CA ASN A 45 2.50 -3.08 -6.82
C ASN A 45 2.25 -3.54 -8.26
N ASN A 46 2.42 -4.83 -8.51
CA ASN A 46 2.17 -5.44 -9.81
C ASN A 46 0.69 -5.46 -10.25
N ASP A 47 -0.24 -5.07 -9.37
CA ASP A 47 -1.68 -4.96 -9.63
C ASP A 47 -2.14 -3.52 -9.90
N SER A 48 -1.20 -2.57 -10.00
CA SER A 48 -1.48 -1.15 -10.10
C SER A 48 -1.23 -0.60 -11.50
N ILE A 49 -2.25 0.03 -12.08
CA ILE A 49 -2.21 0.68 -13.39
C ILE A 49 -2.05 2.18 -13.18
N LEU A 50 -0.95 2.73 -13.71
CA LEU A 50 -0.61 4.15 -13.62
C LEU A 50 -1.04 4.88 -14.89
N GLN A 51 -1.45 6.14 -14.74
CA GLN A 51 -1.58 7.06 -15.88
C GLN A 51 -0.19 7.48 -16.37
N PRO A 52 -0.01 7.80 -17.68
CA PRO A 52 1.28 8.18 -18.23
C PRO A 52 1.99 9.31 -17.48
N GLU A 53 1.23 10.27 -16.94
CA GLU A 53 1.74 11.45 -16.26
C GLU A 53 1.97 11.24 -14.75
N THR A 54 1.55 10.10 -14.20
CA THR A 54 1.52 9.83 -12.74
C THR A 54 2.86 10.18 -12.10
N VAL A 55 3.95 9.64 -12.63
CA VAL A 55 5.29 9.84 -12.07
C VAL A 55 5.69 11.32 -12.11
N ALA A 56 5.49 11.99 -13.24
CA ALA A 56 5.87 13.39 -13.41
C ALA A 56 5.12 14.29 -12.42
N ILE A 57 3.84 13.98 -12.17
CA ILE A 57 3.02 14.64 -11.16
C ILE A 57 3.58 14.39 -9.76
N LEU A 58 3.84 13.13 -9.37
CA LEU A 58 4.37 12.81 -8.05
C LEU A 58 5.73 13.48 -7.77
N VAL A 59 6.64 13.51 -8.76
CA VAL A 59 7.94 14.18 -8.63
C VAL A 59 7.75 15.68 -8.45
N ARG A 60 6.88 16.30 -9.25
CA ARG A 60 6.58 17.73 -9.13
C ARG A 60 6.01 18.07 -7.76
N GLU A 61 5.00 17.32 -7.30
CA GLU A 61 4.39 17.55 -5.99
C GLU A 61 5.40 17.36 -4.87
N SER A 62 6.25 16.34 -4.95
CA SER A 62 7.32 16.15 -3.98
C SER A 62 8.27 17.34 -3.91
N VAL A 63 8.80 17.77 -5.05
CA VAL A 63 9.77 18.89 -5.13
C VAL A 63 9.15 20.20 -4.64
N HIS A 64 7.94 20.53 -5.08
CA HIS A 64 7.25 21.75 -4.68
C HIS A 64 6.94 21.81 -3.18
N ASN A 65 6.79 20.65 -2.53
CA ASN A 65 6.46 20.54 -1.12
C ASN A 65 7.66 20.11 -0.26
N GLY A 66 8.87 20.51 -0.67
CA GLY A 66 10.07 20.35 0.14
C GLY A 66 10.69 18.96 0.08
N ARG A 67 10.55 18.26 -1.05
CA ARG A 67 11.03 16.88 -1.26
C ARG A 67 10.47 15.94 -0.19
N CYS A 68 9.15 15.82 -0.18
CA CYS A 68 8.38 14.91 0.67
C CYS A 68 8.06 13.60 -0.05
N GLY A 69 7.61 12.56 0.66
CA GLY A 69 7.05 11.38 0.01
C GLY A 69 5.62 11.65 -0.47
N VAL A 70 5.25 11.15 -1.65
CA VAL A 70 3.93 11.41 -2.26
C VAL A 70 3.34 10.15 -2.85
N ALA A 71 2.06 9.90 -2.57
CA ALA A 71 1.26 8.86 -3.20
C ALA A 71 0.10 9.49 -4.01
N PRO A 72 -0.31 8.88 -5.14
CA PRO A 72 -1.53 9.27 -5.82
C PRO A 72 -2.75 8.71 -5.10
N LEU A 73 -3.95 9.08 -5.54
CA LEU A 73 -5.15 8.33 -5.16
C LEU A 73 -5.12 6.92 -5.74
N ALA A 74 -5.60 5.94 -4.99
CA ALA A 74 -5.85 4.60 -5.50
C ALA A 74 -7.34 4.35 -5.58
N LEU A 75 -7.80 3.92 -6.76
CA LEU A 75 -9.18 3.55 -6.98
C LEU A 75 -9.24 2.07 -7.38
N ASP A 76 -10.27 1.38 -6.91
CA ASP A 76 -10.62 0.04 -7.40
C ASP A 76 -10.84 0.10 -8.92
N TYR A 77 -10.29 -0.88 -9.64
CA TYR A 77 -10.38 -0.91 -11.10
C TYR A 77 -11.82 -1.09 -11.59
N GLU A 78 -12.63 -1.90 -10.90
CA GLU A 78 -13.98 -2.29 -11.32
C GLU A 78 -15.03 -1.30 -10.80
N SER A 79 -15.03 -1.00 -9.50
CA SER A 79 -16.05 -0.15 -8.89
C SER A 79 -15.72 1.34 -8.96
N GLY A 80 -14.44 1.68 -9.10
CA GLY A 80 -13.95 3.06 -8.99
C GLY A 80 -13.95 3.61 -7.55
N ASP A 81 -14.22 2.78 -6.54
CA ASP A 81 -14.20 3.20 -5.16
C ASP A 81 -12.78 3.52 -4.68
N PRO A 82 -12.59 4.53 -3.80
CA PRO A 82 -11.30 4.82 -3.22
C PRO A 82 -10.78 3.65 -2.37
N LEU A 83 -9.46 3.43 -2.44
CA LEU A 83 -8.72 2.42 -1.71
C LEU A 83 -7.61 3.06 -0.89
N THR A 84 -7.46 2.63 0.36
CA THR A 84 -6.47 3.15 1.30
C THR A 84 -5.04 3.25 0.72
N THR A 85 -4.45 4.44 0.68
CA THR A 85 -3.10 4.73 0.13
C THR A 85 -2.10 5.14 1.20
N GLY A 86 -2.57 5.33 2.42
CA GLY A 86 -1.76 5.68 3.57
C GLY A 86 -2.51 5.46 4.88
N PHE A 87 -1.88 5.84 5.98
CA PHE A 87 -2.49 5.77 7.30
C PHE A 87 -2.23 7.06 8.06
N ALA A 88 -3.21 7.52 8.84
CA ALA A 88 -3.07 8.60 9.81
C ALA A 88 -3.39 8.06 11.22
N LEU A 89 -2.39 7.88 12.08
CA LEU A 89 -2.53 7.36 13.45
C LEU A 89 -2.86 8.44 14.48
N ARG A 90 -2.35 9.67 14.34
CA ARG A 90 -2.57 10.78 15.29
C ARG A 90 -4.03 11.16 15.42
N GLN A 91 -4.86 10.90 14.41
CA GLN A 91 -6.29 11.21 14.46
C GLN A 91 -7.19 9.98 14.63
N HIS A 92 -6.62 8.77 14.67
CA HIS A 92 -7.35 7.49 14.71
C HIS A 92 -8.27 7.31 13.48
N HIS A 93 -8.49 6.07 13.06
CA HIS A 93 -9.41 5.67 11.98
C HIS A 93 -8.84 5.65 10.54
N VAL A 94 -8.87 4.44 9.95
CA VAL A 94 -8.90 4.17 8.50
C VAL A 94 -9.97 5.02 7.79
N LEU A 95 -11.01 5.46 8.53
CA LEU A 95 -12.06 6.34 8.05
C LEU A 95 -11.52 7.70 7.56
N LEU A 96 -10.48 8.25 8.22
CA LEU A 96 -9.88 9.52 7.78
C LEU A 96 -9.10 9.38 6.47
N ASP A 97 -8.49 8.22 6.22
CA ASP A 97 -7.84 7.95 4.93
C ASP A 97 -8.90 7.91 3.81
N PHE A 98 -10.03 7.22 4.03
CA PHE A 98 -11.14 7.26 3.07
C PHE A 98 -11.73 8.67 2.93
N GLU A 99 -11.94 9.42 4.01
CA GLU A 99 -12.43 10.81 3.95
C GLU A 99 -11.47 11.72 3.17
N HIS A 100 -10.16 11.61 3.39
CA HIS A 100 -9.15 12.34 2.61
C HIS A 100 -9.14 11.90 1.15
N GLN A 101 -9.35 10.61 0.86
CA GLN A 101 -9.44 10.13 -0.52
C GLN A 101 -10.71 10.63 -1.22
N TYR A 102 -11.86 10.61 -0.54
CA TYR A 102 -13.08 11.21 -1.05
C TYR A 102 -12.91 12.73 -1.24
N ALA A 103 -12.26 13.42 -0.29
CA ALA A 103 -11.96 14.84 -0.41
C ALA A 103 -11.02 15.13 -1.58
N ALA A 104 -10.01 14.30 -1.82
CA ALA A 104 -9.09 14.42 -2.94
C ALA A 104 -9.73 14.12 -4.29
N ILE A 105 -10.76 13.27 -4.33
CA ILE A 105 -11.60 13.09 -5.52
C ILE A 105 -12.38 14.37 -5.81
N ILE A 106 -12.90 15.02 -4.77
CA ILE A 106 -13.69 16.26 -4.89
C ILE A 106 -12.79 17.45 -5.21
N GLU A 107 -11.58 17.49 -4.65
CA GLU A 107 -10.61 18.59 -4.80
C GLU A 107 -9.23 18.07 -5.26
N PRO A 108 -9.09 17.74 -6.57
CA PRO A 108 -7.88 17.13 -7.13
C PRO A 108 -6.60 17.98 -6.97
N SER A 109 -6.73 19.28 -6.76
CA SER A 109 -5.60 20.19 -6.57
C SER A 109 -5.01 20.18 -5.15
N MET A 110 -5.67 19.52 -4.19
CA MET A 110 -5.18 19.50 -2.81
C MET A 110 -4.22 18.34 -2.54
N LEU A 111 -3.25 18.62 -1.65
CA LEU A 111 -2.40 17.62 -1.01
C LEU A 111 -2.90 17.37 0.40
N PHE A 112 -3.05 16.11 0.74
CA PHE A 112 -3.52 15.66 2.05
C PHE A 112 -2.34 15.08 2.81
N GLU A 113 -2.03 15.63 3.99
CA GLU A 113 -0.94 15.09 4.79
C GLU A 113 -1.28 13.68 5.29
N ALA A 114 -0.32 12.77 5.14
CA ALA A 114 -0.39 11.40 5.62
C ALA A 114 0.69 11.13 6.66
N GLU A 115 0.45 10.17 7.54
CA GLU A 115 1.49 9.72 8.49
C GLU A 115 2.30 8.55 7.95
N SER A 116 1.69 7.77 7.06
CA SER A 116 2.34 6.70 6.33
C SER A 116 1.79 6.64 4.92
N LEU A 117 2.63 6.24 3.98
CA LEU A 117 2.21 5.85 2.64
C LEU A 117 2.38 4.34 2.48
N TYR A 118 1.50 3.71 1.71
CA TYR A 118 1.64 2.30 1.37
C TYR A 118 2.36 2.12 0.05
N GLY A 119 3.16 1.06 -0.06
CA GLY A 119 3.98 0.74 -1.22
C GLY A 119 3.21 0.34 -2.48
N ARG A 120 1.88 0.49 -2.50
CA ARG A 120 1.04 0.23 -3.67
C ARG A 120 1.41 1.13 -4.86
N CYS A 121 1.56 2.42 -4.60
CA CYS A 121 2.17 3.38 -5.51
C CYS A 121 2.62 4.58 -4.67
N SER A 122 3.89 4.65 -4.31
CA SER A 122 4.42 5.72 -3.47
C SER A 122 5.81 6.14 -3.92
N LEU A 123 5.97 7.43 -4.16
CA LEU A 123 7.23 8.05 -4.55
C LEU A 123 7.93 8.60 -3.32
N PHE A 124 9.23 8.33 -3.21
CA PHE A 124 10.08 8.85 -2.15
C PHE A 124 11.35 9.47 -2.75
N PRO A 125 11.75 10.67 -2.30
CA PRO A 125 13.11 11.17 -2.46
C PRO A 125 14.10 10.16 -1.91
N ALA A 126 15.17 9.87 -2.65
CA ALA A 126 16.15 8.86 -2.24
C ALA A 126 16.85 9.21 -0.91
N GLU A 127 16.98 10.50 -0.59
CA GLU A 127 17.54 10.96 0.69
C GLU A 127 16.72 10.54 1.92
N VAL A 128 15.47 10.07 1.77
CA VAL A 128 14.72 9.51 2.90
C VAL A 128 15.52 8.37 3.58
N LEU A 129 16.31 7.63 2.80
CA LEU A 129 17.17 6.54 3.25
C LEU A 129 18.35 7.01 4.12
N ASP A 130 18.69 8.29 4.09
CA ASP A 130 19.72 8.83 4.98
C ASP A 130 19.16 9.03 6.41
N PHE A 131 17.84 9.18 6.54
CA PHE A 131 17.14 9.33 7.82
C PHE A 131 16.74 7.99 8.43
N VAL A 132 16.25 7.06 7.60
CA VAL A 132 15.66 5.80 8.07
C VAL A 132 16.47 4.57 7.70
N ASP A 133 17.62 4.75 7.06
CA ASP A 133 18.39 3.65 6.49
C ASP A 133 17.57 2.87 5.45
N ASN A 134 17.06 1.68 5.79
CA ASN A 134 16.21 0.87 4.92
C ASN A 134 14.94 0.38 5.64
N TYR A 135 14.12 -0.40 4.94
CA TYR A 135 12.98 -1.11 5.50
C TYR A 135 13.45 -2.22 6.46
N ASP A 136 12.82 -2.31 7.64
CA ASP A 136 13.13 -3.34 8.65
C ASP A 136 12.37 -4.64 8.36
N ALA A 137 12.89 -5.41 7.40
CA ALA A 137 12.33 -6.68 6.99
C ALA A 137 12.47 -7.80 8.05
N GLU A 138 13.40 -7.67 9.00
CA GLU A 138 13.58 -8.63 10.09
C GLU A 138 12.40 -8.55 11.08
N THR A 139 12.03 -7.32 11.45
CA THR A 139 10.92 -7.08 12.36
C THR A 139 9.57 -7.20 11.64
N PHE A 140 9.48 -6.65 10.42
CA PHE A 140 8.25 -6.52 9.64
C PHE A 140 8.41 -7.08 8.22
N PRO A 141 8.51 -8.40 8.04
CA PRO A 141 8.76 -8.99 6.72
C PRO A 141 7.62 -8.74 5.70
N GLN A 142 6.37 -8.60 6.14
CA GLN A 142 5.21 -8.42 5.26
C GLN A 142 4.36 -7.19 5.64
N TYR A 143 3.65 -7.25 6.77
CA TYR A 143 2.78 -6.17 7.23
C TYR A 143 3.54 -5.20 8.13
N TYR A 144 3.09 -3.96 8.14
CA TYR A 144 3.66 -2.82 8.86
C TYR A 144 5.05 -2.35 8.39
N GLY A 145 5.68 -2.98 7.39
CA GLY A 145 6.98 -2.52 6.89
C GLY A 145 6.94 -1.08 6.37
N ASP A 146 5.95 -0.75 5.54
CA ASP A 146 5.76 0.61 5.01
C ASP A 146 5.44 1.62 6.12
N VAL A 147 4.61 1.20 7.09
CA VAL A 147 4.21 2.05 8.22
C VAL A 147 5.38 2.33 9.13
N ASP A 148 6.16 1.31 9.48
CA ASP A 148 7.38 1.44 10.27
C ASP A 148 8.38 2.37 9.59
N PHE A 149 8.63 2.16 8.29
CA PHE A 149 9.51 3.01 7.49
C PHE A 149 9.09 4.48 7.54
N CYS A 150 7.80 4.76 7.30
CA CYS A 150 7.28 6.11 7.34
C CYS A 150 7.35 6.72 8.74
N LEU A 151 6.98 5.98 9.78
CA LEU A 151 7.00 6.50 11.15
C LEU A 151 8.42 6.84 11.62
N ARG A 152 9.41 6.00 11.32
CA ARG A 152 10.83 6.32 11.58
C ARG A 152 11.29 7.57 10.81
N ALA A 153 10.81 7.77 9.58
CA ALA A 153 11.14 8.96 8.81
C ALA A 153 10.54 10.22 9.44
N ARG A 154 9.31 10.12 9.96
CA ARG A 154 8.62 11.23 10.64
C ARG A 154 9.27 11.62 11.95
N GLU A 155 9.92 10.69 12.65
CA GLU A 155 10.74 11.02 13.83
C GLU A 155 11.92 11.94 13.47
N GLN A 156 12.32 11.96 12.19
CA GLN A 156 13.31 12.88 11.61
C GLN A 156 12.64 14.01 10.81
N GLU A 157 11.38 14.34 11.12
CA GLU A 157 10.59 15.43 10.51
C GLU A 157 10.28 15.28 9.00
N PHE A 158 10.52 14.09 8.42
CA PHE A 158 10.14 13.82 7.04
C PHE A 158 8.61 13.77 6.87
N ARG A 159 8.08 14.33 5.78
CA ARG A 159 6.63 14.48 5.57
C ARG A 159 6.13 13.63 4.40
N PHE A 160 4.85 13.28 4.46
CA PHE A 160 4.18 12.47 3.45
C PHE A 160 2.84 13.06 3.05
N PHE A 161 2.47 12.91 1.78
CA PHE A 161 1.22 13.42 1.25
C PHE A 161 0.55 12.46 0.27
N VAL A 162 -0.77 12.53 0.21
CA VAL A 162 -1.58 11.97 -0.86
C VAL A 162 -2.03 13.12 -1.77
N THR A 163 -1.88 12.98 -3.08
CA THR A 163 -2.30 13.98 -4.06
C THR A 163 -3.51 13.50 -4.86
N GLY A 164 -4.50 14.39 -5.04
CA GLY A 164 -5.62 14.18 -5.95
C GLY A 164 -5.28 14.46 -7.42
N ALA A 165 -4.10 15.00 -7.72
CA ALA A 165 -3.74 15.46 -9.06
C ALA A 165 -3.55 14.32 -10.06
N THR A 166 -3.44 13.08 -9.57
CA THR A 166 -3.41 11.86 -10.37
C THR A 166 -3.94 10.68 -9.57
N CYS A 167 -4.29 9.59 -10.24
CA CYS A 167 -4.76 8.38 -9.59
C CYS A 167 -4.27 7.12 -10.32
N ILE A 168 -4.11 6.04 -9.56
CA ILE A 168 -3.91 4.68 -10.08
C ILE A 168 -5.22 3.91 -10.07
N ARG A 169 -5.31 2.88 -10.92
CA ARG A 169 -6.35 1.85 -10.83
C ARG A 169 -5.76 0.56 -10.30
N VAL A 170 -6.40 -0.05 -9.33
CA VAL A 170 -5.91 -1.26 -8.65
C VAL A 170 -6.78 -2.45 -9.04
N GLN A 171 -6.18 -3.45 -9.65
CA GLN A 171 -6.88 -4.67 -10.05
C GLN A 171 -6.93 -5.67 -8.89
N HIS A 172 -8.09 -5.82 -8.26
CA HIS A 172 -8.29 -6.88 -7.28
C HIS A 172 -8.49 -8.23 -7.98
N GLY A 173 -7.41 -9.00 -8.08
CA GLY A 173 -7.51 -10.45 -8.25
C GLY A 173 -7.85 -11.11 -6.92
N ALA A 174 -8.75 -12.11 -6.93
CA ALA A 174 -9.02 -12.97 -5.76
C ALA A 174 -7.75 -13.61 -5.16
N ASP A 175 -6.68 -13.68 -5.96
CA ASP A 175 -5.37 -14.24 -5.61
C ASP A 175 -4.28 -13.16 -5.34
N ASN A 176 -4.53 -11.88 -5.64
CA ASN A 176 -3.51 -10.82 -5.64
C ASN A 176 -3.45 -10.01 -4.34
N THR A 177 -4.56 -9.95 -3.60
CA THR A 177 -4.53 -9.30 -2.29
C THR A 177 -3.91 -10.26 -1.29
N GLY A 178 -2.71 -9.94 -0.78
CA GLY A 178 -2.06 -10.70 0.31
C GLY A 178 -2.95 -10.88 1.56
N SER A 179 -4.10 -10.22 1.59
CA SER A 179 -5.23 -10.40 2.49
C SER A 179 -6.03 -11.70 2.22
N HIS A 180 -5.39 -12.86 2.25
CA HIS A 180 -6.14 -14.14 2.30
C HIS A 180 -7.04 -14.27 3.55
N PHE A 181 -6.96 -13.35 4.50
CA PHE A 181 -7.83 -13.26 5.67
C PHE A 181 -8.77 -12.06 5.68
N ALA A 182 -9.02 -11.44 4.52
CA ALA A 182 -10.08 -10.45 4.37
C ALA A 182 -11.43 -11.07 4.80
N PHE A 183 -11.93 -10.62 5.95
CA PHE A 183 -13.30 -10.75 6.44
C PHE A 183 -13.85 -12.18 6.51
N ARG A 184 -13.38 -12.90 7.53
CA ARG A 184 -13.93 -14.18 7.99
C ARG A 184 -15.43 -14.06 8.26
N GLN A 185 -16.23 -14.67 7.40
CA GLN A 185 -17.66 -14.83 7.61
C GLN A 185 -17.91 -16.14 8.35
N GLY A 186 -18.25 -16.06 9.64
CA GLY A 186 -18.77 -17.19 10.40
C GLY A 186 -17.81 -17.86 11.39
N ALA A 187 -18.30 -18.96 11.96
CA ALA A 187 -17.66 -19.68 13.06
C ALA A 187 -16.45 -20.52 12.60
N GLN A 188 -15.35 -20.45 13.34
CA GLN A 188 -14.06 -21.05 13.00
C GLN A 188 -13.58 -22.08 14.03
N THR A 189 -12.80 -23.04 13.57
CA THR A 189 -12.07 -23.98 14.40
C THR A 189 -10.92 -23.30 15.15
N LEU A 190 -10.42 -23.93 16.21
CA LEU A 190 -9.27 -23.42 16.95
C LEU A 190 -8.01 -23.34 16.07
N ALA A 191 -7.84 -24.26 15.13
CA ALA A 191 -6.71 -24.26 14.20
C ALA A 191 -6.72 -23.03 13.28
N GLU A 192 -7.88 -22.64 12.74
CA GLU A 192 -8.02 -21.45 11.88
C GLU A 192 -7.84 -20.13 12.66
N VAL A 193 -8.24 -20.12 13.93
CA VAL A 193 -8.00 -18.99 14.84
C VAL A 193 -6.51 -18.87 15.14
N LYS A 194 -5.84 -19.98 15.50
CA LYS A 194 -4.38 -20.01 15.68
C LYS A 194 -3.64 -19.57 14.41
N ALA A 195 -4.06 -20.06 13.25
CA ALA A 195 -3.50 -19.64 11.97
C ALA A 195 -3.65 -18.13 11.74
N ASN A 196 -4.74 -17.50 12.17
CA ASN A 196 -4.87 -16.03 12.10
C ASN A 196 -3.84 -15.32 12.97
N LEU A 197 -3.74 -15.78 14.21
CA LEU A 197 -2.97 -15.08 15.24
C LEU A 197 -1.47 -15.10 14.93
N PHE A 198 -0.99 -16.10 14.19
CA PHE A 198 0.45 -16.32 14.00
C PHE A 198 0.90 -16.36 12.54
N SER A 199 0.00 -16.39 11.56
CA SER A 199 0.41 -16.37 10.14
C SER A 199 0.91 -14.99 9.72
N ILE A 200 2.02 -14.95 8.99
CA ILE A 200 2.56 -13.74 8.36
C ILE A 200 1.59 -13.12 7.34
N ARG A 201 0.64 -13.92 6.81
CA ARG A 201 -0.39 -13.46 5.86
C ARG A 201 -1.60 -12.85 6.56
N SER A 202 -1.62 -12.79 7.89
CA SER A 202 -2.76 -12.22 8.63
C SER A 202 -2.47 -10.81 9.15
N LEU A 203 -3.45 -9.93 8.93
CA LEU A 203 -3.51 -8.62 9.59
C LEU A 203 -3.81 -8.72 11.09
N ASP A 204 -4.34 -9.85 11.55
CA ASP A 204 -4.59 -10.12 12.97
C ASP A 204 -3.43 -10.90 13.63
N ASN A 205 -2.23 -10.83 13.05
CA ASN A 205 -1.05 -11.44 13.64
C ASN A 205 -0.65 -10.70 14.94
N VAL A 206 -0.72 -11.40 16.07
CA VAL A 206 -0.46 -10.80 17.39
C VAL A 206 1.01 -10.50 17.61
N VAL A 207 1.92 -11.28 17.03
CA VAL A 207 3.38 -11.05 17.15
C VAL A 207 3.76 -9.77 16.42
N ILE A 208 3.25 -9.59 15.19
CA ILE A 208 3.50 -8.39 14.40
C ILE A 208 2.81 -7.18 15.03
N THR A 209 1.58 -7.31 15.53
CA THR A 209 0.89 -6.25 16.29
C THR A 209 1.73 -5.82 17.49
N TRP A 210 2.22 -6.78 18.28
CA TRP A 210 3.06 -6.50 19.44
C TRP A 210 4.34 -5.77 19.05
N ARG A 211 5.07 -6.26 18.03
CA ARG A 211 6.31 -5.61 17.54
C ARG A 211 6.06 -4.17 17.10
N TYR A 212 5.05 -3.96 16.26
CA TYR A 212 4.67 -2.65 15.76
C TYR A 212 4.30 -1.69 16.89
N THR A 213 3.39 -2.12 17.76
CA THR A 213 2.91 -1.26 18.84
C THR A 213 3.95 -1.06 19.93
N SER A 214 4.82 -2.03 20.22
CA SER A 214 5.91 -1.84 21.18
C SER A 214 6.92 -0.81 20.69
N ARG A 215 7.21 -0.79 19.39
CA ARG A 215 8.14 0.17 18.78
C ARG A 215 7.55 1.58 18.75
N HIS A 216 6.35 1.73 18.19
CA HIS A 216 5.79 3.05 17.86
C HIS A 216 4.82 3.60 18.91
N HIS A 217 4.20 2.73 19.71
CA HIS A 217 3.16 3.08 20.69
C HIS A 217 3.22 2.24 21.97
N PRO A 218 4.36 2.22 22.70
CA PRO A 218 4.61 1.24 23.76
C PRO A 218 3.52 1.23 24.87
N HIS A 219 2.96 2.38 25.19
CA HIS A 219 1.87 2.53 26.16
C HIS A 219 0.56 1.81 25.75
N ARG A 220 0.41 1.42 24.48
CA ARG A 220 -0.75 0.69 23.93
C ARG A 220 -0.41 -0.75 23.55
N ALA A 221 0.85 -1.19 23.69
CA ALA A 221 1.29 -2.47 23.12
C ALA A 221 0.49 -3.67 23.65
N VAL A 222 0.28 -3.72 24.97
CA VAL A 222 -0.54 -4.76 25.62
C VAL A 222 -1.99 -4.68 25.15
N THR A 223 -2.61 -3.50 25.22
CA THR A 223 -4.03 -3.35 24.93
C THR A 223 -4.36 -3.57 23.46
N ALA A 224 -3.50 -3.12 22.54
CA ALA A 224 -3.64 -3.35 21.11
C ALA A 224 -3.48 -4.83 20.75
N THR A 225 -2.47 -5.50 21.31
CA THR A 225 -2.25 -6.94 21.10
C THR A 225 -3.43 -7.77 21.62
N LEU A 226 -3.98 -7.44 22.79
CA LEU A 226 -5.18 -8.09 23.33
C LEU A 226 -6.42 -7.85 22.46
N LYS A 227 -6.60 -6.63 21.92
CA LYS A 227 -7.69 -6.32 20.98
C LYS A 227 -7.56 -7.13 19.68
N THR A 228 -6.36 -7.25 19.13
CA THR A 228 -6.10 -8.10 17.95
C THR A 228 -6.36 -9.57 18.25
N ALA A 229 -5.92 -10.06 19.40
CA ALA A 229 -6.20 -11.42 19.84
C ALA A 229 -7.71 -11.67 19.94
N TRP A 230 -8.45 -10.75 20.58
CA TRP A 230 -9.90 -10.82 20.72
C TRP A 230 -10.65 -10.81 19.37
N ARG A 231 -10.22 -9.97 18.43
CA ARG A 231 -10.77 -9.92 17.06
C ARG A 231 -10.74 -11.28 16.37
N SER A 232 -9.70 -12.08 16.62
CA SER A 232 -9.60 -13.45 16.11
C SER A 232 -10.37 -14.46 16.96
N LEU A 233 -10.20 -14.40 18.29
CA LEU A 233 -10.78 -15.37 19.23
C LEU A 233 -12.31 -15.37 19.23
N ARG A 234 -12.95 -14.22 19.00
CA ARG A 234 -14.42 -14.13 18.94
C ARG A 234 -15.05 -14.99 17.84
N TYR A 235 -14.29 -15.36 16.81
CA TYR A 235 -14.74 -16.25 15.75
C TYR A 235 -14.54 -17.73 16.07
N TRP A 236 -13.85 -18.08 17.17
CA TRP A 236 -13.75 -19.46 17.62
C TRP A 236 -15.15 -20.01 17.95
N ARG A 237 -15.53 -21.14 17.37
CA ARG A 237 -16.88 -21.75 17.44
C ARG A 237 -17.58 -21.62 18.80
N PRO A 238 -16.96 -21.99 19.95
CA PRO A 238 -17.62 -21.87 21.24
C PRO A 238 -17.95 -20.42 21.62
N ILE A 239 -17.07 -19.47 21.32
CA ILE A 239 -17.27 -18.05 21.62
C ILE A 239 -18.26 -17.45 20.60
N TYR A 240 -18.10 -17.76 19.32
CA TYR A 240 -18.96 -17.26 18.25
C TYR A 240 -20.43 -17.67 18.46
N ALA A 241 -20.69 -18.87 18.97
CA ALA A 241 -22.05 -19.33 19.29
C ALA A 241 -22.74 -18.48 20.37
N VAL A 242 -21.97 -17.82 21.24
CA VAL A 242 -22.49 -16.97 22.32
C VAL A 242 -22.56 -15.50 21.88
N VAL A 243 -21.51 -15.01 21.21
CA VAL A 243 -21.36 -13.59 20.84
C VAL A 243 -22.08 -13.25 19.53
N GLY A 244 -22.29 -14.23 18.66
CA GLY A 244 -22.90 -14.05 17.36
C GLY A 244 -22.01 -13.36 16.32
N PRO A 245 -22.52 -13.15 15.10
CA PRO A 245 -21.81 -12.38 14.08
C PRO A 245 -21.60 -10.95 14.56
N HIS A 246 -20.37 -10.48 14.49
CA HIS A 246 -20.12 -9.05 14.57
C HIS A 246 -20.42 -8.44 13.20
N THR A 247 -21.58 -7.80 13.04
CA THR A 247 -21.84 -6.94 11.90
C THR A 247 -21.09 -5.63 12.15
N PRO A 248 -19.98 -5.32 11.46
CA PRO A 248 -19.56 -3.93 11.42
C PRO A 248 -20.72 -3.16 10.79
N GLN A 249 -21.23 -2.16 11.51
CA GLN A 249 -22.30 -1.29 11.02
C GLN A 249 -21.74 -0.57 9.79
N LYS A 250 -21.99 -1.09 8.58
CA LYS A 250 -21.85 -0.29 7.37
C LYS A 250 -22.79 0.89 7.59
N ALA A 251 -22.23 2.08 7.72
CA ALA A 251 -23.03 3.30 7.59
C ALA A 251 -23.79 3.15 6.27
N ALA A 252 -25.11 3.10 6.36
CA ALA A 252 -25.98 3.05 5.20
C ALA A 252 -25.93 4.44 4.55
N THR A 253 -24.93 4.68 3.71
CA THR A 253 -24.87 5.87 2.86
C THR A 253 -25.48 5.54 1.51
N ARG A 254 -26.74 5.96 1.37
CA ARG A 254 -27.49 6.34 0.15
C ARG A 254 -27.33 5.52 -1.12
N ALA A 255 -28.48 4.99 -1.57
CA ALA A 255 -28.71 4.42 -2.88
C ALA A 255 -28.09 5.23 -4.03
N ALA A 256 -27.24 4.58 -4.83
CA ALA A 256 -26.92 5.03 -6.18
C ALA A 256 -28.14 4.76 -7.10
N PRO A 257 -28.48 5.68 -8.02
CA PRO A 257 -29.55 5.44 -8.98
C PRO A 257 -29.12 4.39 -10.00
N ALA A 258 -30.08 3.54 -10.35
CA ALA A 258 -29.91 2.49 -11.34
C ALA A 258 -29.55 3.07 -12.72
N SER A 259 -28.50 2.54 -13.33
CA SER A 259 -28.32 2.59 -14.79
C SER A 259 -28.05 1.19 -15.31
N GLN A 260 -29.04 0.70 -16.06
CA GLN A 260 -28.99 -0.52 -16.85
C GLN A 260 -27.98 -0.39 -17.99
N GLY A 261 -27.35 -1.51 -18.35
CA GLY A 261 -26.86 -1.75 -19.71
C GLY A 261 -25.35 -1.84 -19.88
N ALA A 262 -24.81 -3.05 -19.83
CA ALA A 262 -24.02 -3.63 -20.92
C ALA A 262 -23.56 -5.04 -20.53
N SER A 263 -24.21 -6.03 -21.12
CA SER A 263 -23.80 -7.43 -21.09
C SER A 263 -22.65 -7.68 -22.07
N LEU A 264 -21.86 -8.73 -21.75
CA LEU A 264 -21.12 -9.58 -22.67
C LEU A 264 -19.95 -8.94 -23.43
N VAL A 265 -18.71 -9.25 -23.03
CA VAL A 265 -17.64 -9.87 -23.85
C VAL A 265 -16.45 -10.17 -22.92
N GLY A 266 -15.94 -11.42 -22.95
CA GLY A 266 -14.56 -11.70 -22.48
C GLY A 266 -14.34 -12.96 -21.64
N LYS A 267 -14.76 -14.14 -22.13
CA LYS A 267 -14.15 -15.41 -21.70
C LYS A 267 -12.79 -15.56 -22.38
N ALA A 268 -11.73 -15.87 -21.61
CA ALA A 268 -10.60 -16.79 -21.91
C ALA A 268 -9.19 -16.27 -21.52
N LEU A 269 -8.35 -17.24 -21.16
CA LEU A 269 -6.93 -17.25 -20.73
C LEU A 269 -6.66 -16.91 -19.25
N GLY A 270 -5.95 -17.69 -18.44
CA GLY A 270 -5.15 -18.91 -18.70
C GLY A 270 -3.78 -18.82 -18.02
N PHE A 271 -3.63 -19.54 -16.90
CA PHE A 271 -2.39 -20.09 -16.29
C PHE A 271 -1.23 -19.17 -15.78
N LEU A 272 -0.83 -19.44 -14.51
CA LEU A 272 0.50 -19.31 -13.85
C LEU A 272 1.09 -17.88 -13.73
N THR A 273 1.70 -17.41 -12.64
CA THR A 273 2.51 -18.06 -11.58
C THR A 273 2.57 -17.16 -10.34
N ARG A 274 2.80 -17.79 -9.18
CA ARG A 274 3.23 -17.15 -7.93
C ARG A 274 4.61 -16.50 -8.07
N THR A 275 4.67 -15.17 -7.99
CA THR A 275 5.83 -14.40 -7.52
C THR A 275 5.36 -12.96 -7.27
N LEU A 276 5.56 -12.45 -6.05
CA LEU A 276 5.44 -11.02 -5.76
C LEU A 276 6.56 -10.32 -6.53
N ASN A 277 6.22 -9.71 -7.67
CA ASN A 277 7.15 -8.87 -8.43
C ASN A 277 7.09 -7.46 -7.83
N VAL A 278 8.15 -7.04 -7.15
CA VAL A 278 8.32 -5.66 -6.70
C VAL A 278 8.96 -4.87 -7.84
N CYS A 279 8.29 -3.80 -8.27
CA CYS A 279 8.85 -2.85 -9.22
C CYS A 279 9.36 -1.63 -8.46
N VAL A 280 10.68 -1.45 -8.40
CA VAL A 280 11.30 -0.19 -7.97
C VAL A 280 11.74 0.54 -9.22
N VAL A 281 11.05 1.62 -9.57
CA VAL A 281 11.43 2.44 -10.72
C VAL A 281 12.31 3.59 -10.24
N ARG A 282 13.52 3.65 -10.79
CA ARG A 282 14.46 4.75 -10.57
C ARG A 282 14.26 5.81 -11.66
N PHE A 283 14.07 7.07 -11.25
CA PHE A 283 14.02 8.20 -12.17
C PHE A 283 15.32 8.99 -12.11
N TYR A 284 15.92 9.23 -13.28
CA TYR A 284 17.07 10.13 -13.40
C TYR A 284 16.54 11.56 -13.54
N ASN A 285 17.13 12.49 -12.77
CA ASN A 285 16.88 13.92 -12.94
C ASN A 285 17.47 14.39 -14.29
N ALA A 286 16.74 14.14 -15.37
CA ALA A 286 16.97 14.79 -16.65
C ALA A 286 16.22 16.12 -16.57
N SER A 287 16.98 17.20 -16.37
CA SER A 287 16.52 18.58 -16.49
C SER A 287 15.47 18.71 -17.59
N LEU A 288 14.23 19.02 -17.19
CA LEU A 288 13.05 19.20 -18.04
C LEU A 288 13.32 20.25 -19.13
N ARG A 289 13.87 19.82 -20.27
CA ARG A 289 13.80 20.57 -21.53
C ARG A 289 12.63 20.01 -22.33
N LEU A 290 11.48 20.66 -22.18
CA LEU A 290 10.33 20.53 -23.07
C LEU A 290 10.77 20.87 -24.51
N GLN A 291 11.17 19.86 -25.29
CA GLN A 291 11.17 20.00 -26.75
C GLN A 291 9.73 19.79 -27.24
N ARG A 292 9.01 20.89 -27.44
CA ARG A 292 7.82 20.91 -28.29
C ARG A 292 8.25 20.54 -29.71
N ARG A 293 8.05 19.29 -30.12
CA ARG A 293 7.98 18.95 -31.55
C ARG A 293 6.58 19.29 -32.05
N ALA A 294 6.52 20.29 -32.91
CA ALA A 294 5.35 20.64 -33.69
C ALA A 294 5.00 19.49 -34.65
N PHE A 295 3.71 19.16 -34.74
CA PHE A 295 3.16 18.45 -35.90
C PHE A 295 2.40 19.45 -36.79
N PRO A 296 2.55 19.37 -38.12
CA PRO A 296 1.88 20.26 -39.06
C PRO A 296 0.40 19.87 -39.25
N ARG A 297 -0.34 20.85 -39.78
CA ARG A 297 -1.80 20.95 -39.93
C ARG A 297 -2.48 19.75 -40.59
#